data_AF-A0A1X7ILS6-F1
#
_entry.id   AF-A0A1X7ILS6-F1
#
_cell.length_a   1.000
_cell.length_b   1.000
_cell.length_c   1.000
_cell.angle_alpha   90.00
_cell.angle_beta   90.00
_cell.angle_gamma   90.00
#
_symmetry.space_group_name_H-M   'P 1'
#
loop_
_entity.id
_entity.type
_entity.pdbx_description
1 polymer ?
#
loop_
_entity_poly.entity_id
_entity_poly.type
_entity_poly.pdbx_seq_one_letter_code
_entity_poly.pdbx_strand_id
1 'polypeptide(L)'
;MKPVKVTVCTGTTCHLMGASQFHTLKDHLDDDVKPYVILEGSHCLGFCGSKDLGQAPFVLLNGTPVARATLPKLVRWVEKMVREEPFSDGECPEMR
;
A
#
# COMPACT_ATOMS: atom_id res chain seq x y z
N MET A 1 7.60 -13.21 13.08
CA MET A 1 6.65 -12.25 12.50
C MET A 1 7.24 -10.86 12.63
N LYS A 2 7.35 -10.12 11.52
CA LYS A 2 7.84 -8.73 11.52
C LYS A 2 6.66 -7.79 11.32
N PRO A 3 6.59 -6.67 12.05
CA PRO A 3 5.54 -5.69 11.83
C PRO A 3 5.72 -5.01 10.46
N VAL A 4 4.63 -4.87 9.72
CA VAL A 4 4.57 -4.23 8.41
C VAL A 4 3.92 -2.85 8.58
N LYS A 5 4.68 -1.80 8.29
CA LYS A 5 4.19 -0.43 8.27
C LYS A 5 3.64 -0.07 6.89
N VAL A 6 2.38 0.35 6.85
CA VAL A 6 1.64 0.73 5.66
C VAL A 6 1.26 2.20 5.78
N THR A 7 1.97 3.06 5.07
CA THR A 7 1.71 4.50 5.04
C THR A 7 0.89 4.87 3.81
N VAL A 8 -0.37 5.23 4.01
CA VAL A 8 -1.31 5.62 2.96
C VAL A 8 -1.19 7.10 2.66
N CYS A 9 -1.02 7.45 1.37
CA CYS A 9 -1.19 8.84 0.95
C CYS A 9 -2.68 9.22 1.04
N THR A 10 -3.00 10.14 1.95
CA THR A 10 -4.35 10.67 2.15
C THR A 10 -4.58 11.98 1.40
N GLY A 11 -3.71 12.32 0.45
CA GLY A 11 -3.86 13.51 -0.39
C GLY A 11 -5.14 13.45 -1.21
N THR A 12 -5.67 14.60 -1.59
CA THR A 12 -6.98 14.72 -2.27
C THR A 12 -7.10 13.80 -3.48
N THR A 13 -6.05 13.72 -4.31
CA THR A 13 -5.98 12.82 -5.47
C THR A 13 -6.02 11.35 -5.06
N CYS A 14 -5.23 10.93 -4.07
CA CYS A 14 -5.20 9.54 -3.63
C CYS A 14 -6.53 9.14 -2.98
N HIS A 15 -7.13 10.04 -2.20
CA HIS A 15 -8.45 9.83 -1.59
C HIS A 15 -9.53 9.63 -2.66
N LEU A 16 -9.58 10.52 -3.67
CA LEU A 16 -10.50 10.40 -4.83
C LEU A 16 -10.30 9.11 -5.63
N MET A 17 -9.06 8.64 -5.76
CA MET A 17 -8.71 7.40 -6.46
C MET A 17 -8.96 6.14 -5.61
N GLY A 18 -9.51 6.28 -4.40
CA GLY A 18 -9.92 5.14 -3.58
C GLY A 18 -9.01 4.80 -2.41
N ALA A 19 -8.07 5.68 -2.02
CA ALA A 19 -7.25 5.48 -0.82
C ALA A 19 -8.07 5.47 0.47
N SER A 20 -9.30 5.99 0.45
CA SER A 20 -10.27 5.89 1.55
C SER A 20 -10.56 4.44 1.95
N GLN A 21 -10.50 3.50 1.00
CA GLN A 21 -10.75 2.07 1.26
C GLN A 21 -9.63 1.45 2.09
N PHE A 22 -8.41 2.01 2.10
CA PHE A 22 -7.32 1.43 2.88
C PHE A 22 -7.53 1.54 4.40
N HIS A 23 -8.45 2.39 4.85
CA HIS A 23 -8.87 2.42 6.26
C HIS A 23 -9.56 1.11 6.67
N THR A 24 -10.23 0.41 5.75
CA THR A 24 -10.87 -0.89 6.02
C THR A 24 -9.93 -2.06 5.79
N LEU A 25 -8.67 -1.84 5.38
CA LEU A 25 -7.69 -2.91 5.14
C LEU A 25 -7.57 -3.85 6.35
N LYS A 26 -7.51 -3.29 7.57
CA LYS A 26 -7.44 -4.04 8.84
C LYS A 26 -8.64 -4.94 9.12
N ASP A 27 -9.77 -4.69 8.47
CA ASP A 27 -10.97 -5.52 8.57
C ASP A 27 -10.88 -6.77 7.68
N HIS A 28 -10.14 -6.66 6.57
CA HIS A 28 -9.91 -7.77 5.62
C HIS A 28 -8.68 -8.62 5.97
N LEU A 29 -7.88 -8.21 6.94
CA LEU A 29 -6.70 -8.91 7.40
C LEU A 29 -7.08 -9.94 8.48
N ASP A 30 -6.46 -11.13 8.41
CA ASP A 30 -6.62 -12.19 9.41
C ASP A 30 -6.17 -11.73 10.80
N ASP A 31 -6.77 -12.25 11.86
CA ASP A 31 -6.52 -11.81 13.24
C ASP A 31 -5.08 -12.09 13.68
N ASP A 32 -4.44 -13.10 13.09
CA ASP A 32 -3.02 -13.43 13.33
C ASP A 32 -2.06 -12.40 12.71
N VAL A 33 -2.41 -11.79 11.57
CA VAL A 33 -1.55 -10.80 10.89
C VAL A 33 -1.87 -9.36 11.30
N LYS A 34 -3.13 -9.05 11.59
CA LYS A 34 -3.63 -7.73 11.99
C LYS A 34 -2.80 -7.01 13.07
N PRO A 35 -2.35 -7.65 14.17
CA PRO A 35 -1.51 -7.00 15.18
C PRO A 35 -0.12 -6.60 14.66
N TYR A 36 0.35 -7.23 13.58
CA TYR A 36 1.61 -6.88 12.92
C TYR A 36 1.45 -5.79 11.87
N VAL A 37 0.23 -5.31 11.57
CA VAL A 37 0.00 -4.30 10.53
C VAL A 37 -0.21 -2.91 11.13
N ILE A 38 0.71 -2.00 10.83
CA ILE A 38 0.66 -0.61 11.27
C ILE A 38 0.19 0.25 10.10
N LEU A 39 -1.07 0.67 10.11
CA LEU A 39 -1.62 1.61 9.13
C LEU A 39 -1.41 3.04 9.62
N GLU A 40 -0.76 3.87 8.81
CA GLU A 40 -0.58 5.30 9.04
C GLU A 40 -1.04 6.08 7.82
N GLY A 41 -1.70 7.22 8.02
CA GLY A 41 -2.02 8.16 6.95
C GLY A 41 -0.96 9.25 6.86
N SER A 42 -0.63 9.69 5.65
CA SER A 42 0.26 10.84 5.41
C SER A 42 -0.32 11.74 4.33
N HIS A 43 -0.26 13.06 4.54
CA HIS A 43 -0.95 14.07 3.72
C HIS A 43 -0.63 13.99 2.23
N CYS A 44 0.64 14.08 1.85
CA CYS A 44 1.04 13.96 0.45
C CYS A 44 2.45 13.40 0.42
N LEU A 45 2.61 12.29 -0.29
CA LEU A 45 3.93 11.67 -0.48
C LEU A 45 4.72 12.33 -1.62
N GLY A 46 4.13 13.29 -2.33
CA GLY A 46 4.78 13.99 -3.45
C GLY A 46 4.91 13.16 -4.74
N PHE A 47 4.47 11.91 -4.75
CA PHE A 47 4.60 11.02 -5.91
C PHE A 47 3.68 11.33 -7.08
N CYS A 48 2.67 12.20 -6.90
CA CYS A 48 1.76 12.61 -7.98
C CYS A 48 2.49 13.23 -9.19
N GLY A 49 3.66 13.85 -8.97
CA GLY A 49 4.49 14.42 -10.05
C GLY A 49 5.61 13.49 -10.54
N SER A 50 5.79 12.33 -9.91
CA SER A 50 6.85 11.39 -10.24
C SER A 50 6.36 10.46 -11.36
N LYS A 51 6.85 10.68 -12.59
CA LYS A 51 6.51 9.85 -13.76
C LYS A 51 6.92 8.39 -13.57
N ASP A 52 7.97 8.14 -12.80
CA ASP A 52 8.55 6.81 -12.56
C ASP A 52 7.72 5.92 -11.63
N LEU A 53 6.88 6.50 -10.76
CA LEU A 53 6.07 5.72 -9.83
C LEU A 53 4.74 5.25 -10.43
N GLY A 54 4.20 5.94 -11.44
CA GLY A 54 2.93 5.59 -12.06
C GLY A 54 1.76 6.42 -11.52
N GLN A 55 0.63 5.77 -11.22
CA GLN A 55 -0.62 6.47 -10.87
C GLN A 55 -1.05 6.22 -9.42
N ALA A 56 -1.75 7.21 -8.85
CA ALA A 56 -2.43 7.08 -7.57
C ALA A 56 -3.45 5.91 -7.60
N PRO A 57 -3.72 5.23 -6.47
CA PRO A 57 -3.28 5.53 -5.11
C PRO A 57 -1.82 5.13 -4.81
N PHE A 58 -1.13 5.97 -4.04
CA PHE A 58 0.22 5.70 -3.55
C PHE A 58 0.22 5.28 -2.09
N VAL A 59 0.97 4.23 -1.77
CA VAL A 59 1.17 3.70 -0.42
C VAL A 59 2.65 3.39 -0.22
N LEU A 60 3.13 3.57 0.99
CA LEU A 60 4.46 3.18 1.42
C LEU A 60 4.36 1.90 2.24
N LEU A 61 4.97 0.82 1.77
CA LEU A 61 5.11 -0.42 2.52
C LEU A 61 6.53 -0.52 3.06
N ASN A 62 6.69 -0.36 4.37
CA ASN A 62 7.96 -0.44 5.08
C ASN A 62 9.06 0.45 4.46
N GLY A 63 8.69 1.65 3.98
CA GLY A 63 9.60 2.57 3.28
C GLY A 63 9.64 2.41 1.76
N THR A 64 9.07 1.34 1.21
CA THR A 64 9.00 1.11 -0.24
C THR A 64 7.72 1.73 -0.81
N PRO A 65 7.81 2.72 -1.72
CA PRO A 65 6.64 3.29 -2.32
C PRO A 65 6.05 2.34 -3.37
N VAL A 66 4.74 2.16 -3.33
CA VAL A 66 3.97 1.32 -4.24
C VAL A 66 2.84 2.15 -4.82
N ALA A 67 2.75 2.16 -6.15
CA ALA A 67 1.70 2.85 -6.89
C ALA A 67 0.64 1.89 -7.39
N ARG A 68 -0.49 2.44 -7.89
CA ARG A 68 -1.68 1.67 -8.29
C ARG A 68 -2.07 0.60 -7.26
N ALA A 69 -1.88 0.91 -5.98
CA ALA A 69 -2.26 -0.03 -4.95
C ALA A 69 -3.78 -0.11 -4.88
N THR A 70 -4.28 -1.33 -4.75
CA THR A 70 -5.70 -1.60 -4.54
C THR A 70 -5.87 -2.36 -3.23
N LEU A 71 -7.05 -2.29 -2.63
CA LEU A 71 -7.38 -3.00 -1.40
C LEU A 71 -6.99 -4.49 -1.45
N PRO A 72 -7.40 -5.29 -2.46
CA PRO A 72 -7.03 -6.70 -2.52
C PRO A 72 -5.52 -6.93 -2.71
N LYS A 73 -4.82 -6.05 -3.44
CA LYS A 73 -3.35 -6.13 -3.58
C LYS A 73 -2.64 -5.87 -2.27
N LEU A 74 -3.04 -4.82 -1.55
CA LEU A 74 -2.47 -4.48 -0.25
C LEU A 74 -2.66 -5.59 0.78
N VAL A 75 -3.85 -6.19 0.88
CA VAL A 75 -4.10 -7.32 1.80
C VAL A 75 -3.09 -8.43 1.50
N ARG A 76 -3.02 -8.87 0.23
CA ARG A 76 -2.12 -9.93 -0.21
C ARG A 76 -0.64 -9.60 0.03
N TRP A 77 -0.23 -8.35 -0.18
CA TRP A 77 1.16 -7.91 0.03
C TRP A 77 1.53 -7.85 1.51
N VAL A 78 0.63 -7.34 2.34
CA VAL A 78 0.83 -7.28 3.79
C VAL A 78 0.91 -8.68 4.38
N GLU A 79 0.00 -9.59 3.99
CA GLU A 79 0.06 -10.99 4.39
C GLU A 79 1.38 -11.66 3.99
N LYS A 80 1.82 -11.48 2.74
CA LYS A 80 3.10 -12.02 2.26
C LYS A 80 4.30 -11.43 3.00
N MET A 81 4.30 -10.13 3.30
CA MET A 81 5.39 -9.48 4.05
C MET A 81 5.48 -9.99 5.48
N VAL A 82 4.35 -10.20 6.15
CA VAL A 82 4.33 -10.80 7.49
C VAL A 82 4.84 -12.25 7.44
N ARG A 83 4.56 -12.97 6.35
CA ARG A 83 4.95 -14.37 6.09
C ARG A 83 6.30 -14.54 5.37
N GLU A 84 7.06 -13.46 5.15
CA GLU A 84 8.38 -13.44 4.47
C GLU A 84 8.41 -14.10 3.07
N GLU A 85 7.37 -13.91 2.25
CA GLU A 85 7.34 -14.38 0.85
C GLU A 85 7.81 -13.29 -0.15
N PRO A 86 8.69 -13.63 -1.12
CA PRO A 86 9.15 -12.68 -2.12
C PRO A 86 8.01 -12.25 -3.05
N PHE A 87 7.88 -10.93 -3.18
CA PHE A 87 6.93 -10.24 -4.04
C PHE A 87 7.30 -10.47 -5.51
N SER A 88 6.74 -11.54 -6.11
CA SER A 88 6.97 -11.87 -7.53
C SER A 88 5.99 -11.17 -8.47
N ASP A 89 5.07 -10.38 -7.92
CA ASP A 89 4.07 -9.64 -8.71
C ASP A 89 4.76 -8.39 -9.30
N GLY A 90 5.46 -8.62 -10.41
CA GLY A 90 6.07 -7.61 -11.27
C GLY A 90 5.04 -6.65 -11.85
N GLU A 91 4.55 -5.74 -11.03
CA GLU A 91 3.63 -4.68 -11.43
C GLU A 91 4.31 -3.33 -11.20
N CYS A 92 5.42 -3.12 -11.93
CA CYS A 92 5.68 -1.81 -12.51
C CYS A 92 4.64 -1.63 -13.61
N PRO A 93 3.59 -0.81 -13.43
CA PRO A 93 2.65 -0.56 -14.49
C PRO A 93 3.33 0.40 -15.47
N GLU A 94 3.83 -0.23 -16.55
CA GLU A 94 4.25 0.33 -17.84
C GLU A 94 5.58 1.09 -17.89
N MET A 95 6.64 0.31 -18.17
CA MET A 95 7.53 0.63 -19.28
C MET A 95 6.70 0.85 -20.55
N ARG A 96 6.46 2.10 -20.93
CA ARG A 96 6.45 2.51 -22.34
C ARG A 96 6.62 4.02 -22.52
#